data_AF-A0A2S9XMR8-F1
#
_entry.id   AF-A0A2S9XMR8-F1
#
_cell.length_a   1.000
_cell.length_b   1.000
_cell.length_c   1.000
_cell.angle_alpha   90.00
_cell.angle_beta   90.00
_cell.angle_gamma   90.00
#
_symmetry.space_group_name_H-M   'P 1'
#
loop_
_entity.id
_entity.type
_entity.pdbx_description
1 polymer ?
#
loop_
_entity_poly.entity_id
_entity_poly.type
_entity_poly.pdbx_seq_one_letter_code
_entity_poly.pdbx_strand_id
1 'polypeptide(L)'
;MTKRTPESEPPTKALAKLGEGQAWRGDEHELRLAAAREAGLETEELNEVELDLFTEGFKAGMVLDDPDDRAIVLRGRTVLRENQMGKALRPTFKFLGVPNDQVALRIFDGEFELRVSQNVAEAAKPALDSARLVLKLWIGLGLVGMLAWYWFSLAWLAALLWGGALVGGGYVLRQGAVSGRALLGARLTVALAMLAQQEKLILPPSRQRPAEAP
;
A
#
# COMPACT_ATOMS: atom_id res chain seq x y z
N MET A 1 14.19 46.67 10.25
CA MET A 1 12.80 46.28 9.94
C MET A 1 12.84 45.54 8.60
N THR A 2 12.55 44.25 8.43
CA THR A 2 11.90 43.25 9.28
C THR A 2 12.38 41.90 8.71
N LYS A 3 13.08 41.07 9.50
CA LYS A 3 13.47 39.71 9.09
C LYS A 3 12.19 38.87 9.05
N ARG A 4 11.84 38.31 7.89
CA ARG A 4 10.77 37.32 7.77
C ARG A 4 11.23 36.04 8.48
N THR A 5 10.54 35.72 9.56
CA THR A 5 10.62 34.43 10.25
C THR A 5 10.18 33.35 9.27
N PRO A 6 10.93 32.24 9.08
CA PRO A 6 10.41 31.09 8.39
C PRO A 6 9.28 30.50 9.23
N GLU A 7 8.12 30.41 8.59
CA GLU A 7 6.90 29.73 9.02
C GLU A 7 7.27 28.32 9.50
N SER A 8 7.11 28.10 10.80
CA SER A 8 7.35 26.81 11.44
C SER A 8 6.35 25.79 10.91
N GLU A 9 6.86 24.69 10.34
CA GLU A 9 6.10 23.46 10.15
C GLU A 9 5.33 23.13 11.45
N PRO A 10 4.04 22.72 11.38
CA PRO A 10 3.32 22.32 12.59
C PRO A 10 4.08 21.15 13.24
N PRO A 11 4.20 21.13 14.58
CA PRO A 11 4.87 20.05 15.27
C PRO A 11 4.13 18.76 14.94
N THR A 12 4.77 17.90 14.16
CA THR A 12 4.27 16.57 13.88
C THR A 12 4.15 15.90 15.23
N LYS A 13 2.91 15.74 15.70
CA LYS A 13 2.50 15.06 16.93
C LYS A 13 2.73 13.57 16.70
N ALA A 14 4.00 13.21 16.53
CA ALA A 14 4.42 11.94 15.97
C ALA A 14 4.23 10.85 17.03
N LEU A 15 3.12 10.14 16.92
CA LEU A 15 2.96 8.84 17.55
C LEU A 15 4.09 7.93 17.06
N ALA A 16 4.72 7.20 17.98
CA ALA A 16 5.79 6.28 17.64
C ALA A 16 5.27 5.20 16.67
N LYS A 17 5.80 5.20 15.44
CA LYS A 17 5.52 4.17 14.44
C LYS A 17 6.00 2.81 14.94
N LEU A 18 5.29 1.72 14.62
CA LEU A 18 5.87 0.39 14.83
C LEU A 18 7.21 0.29 14.05
N GLY A 19 8.27 -0.16 14.73
CA GLY A 19 9.52 -0.47 14.06
C GLY A 19 9.33 -1.63 13.07
N GLU A 20 10.01 -1.57 11.92
CA GLU A 20 10.05 -2.69 10.99
C GLU A 20 10.53 -3.94 11.73
N GLY A 21 9.72 -5.00 11.74
CA GLY A 21 10.08 -6.28 12.36
C GLY A 21 9.47 -6.54 13.75
N GLN A 22 8.71 -5.64 14.34
CA GLN A 22 8.11 -5.87 15.66
C GLN A 22 6.73 -6.55 15.55
N ALA A 23 6.49 -7.60 16.36
CA ALA A 23 5.21 -8.30 16.37
C ALA A 23 4.11 -7.44 17.01
N TRP A 24 2.94 -7.38 16.38
CA TRP A 24 1.85 -6.52 16.84
C TRP A 24 1.25 -7.04 18.15
N ARG A 25 1.04 -6.15 19.13
CA ARG A 25 0.47 -6.48 20.45
C ARG A 25 -0.73 -5.61 20.75
N GLY A 26 -1.80 -6.23 21.25
CA GLY A 26 -3.04 -5.54 21.62
C GLY A 26 -2.80 -4.50 22.73
N ASP A 27 -2.02 -4.86 23.75
CA ASP A 27 -1.70 -3.98 24.87
C ASP A 27 -0.94 -2.72 24.42
N GLU A 28 0.00 -2.85 23.48
CA GLU A 28 0.71 -1.70 22.91
C GLU A 28 -0.21 -0.82 22.06
N HIS A 29 -1.17 -1.42 21.36
CA HIS A 29 -2.17 -0.71 20.58
C HIS A 29 -3.09 0.13 21.47
N GLU A 30 -3.61 -0.46 22.56
CA GLU A 30 -4.43 0.28 23.54
C GLU A 30 -3.64 1.41 24.20
N LEU A 31 -2.37 1.18 24.54
CA LEU A 31 -1.50 2.21 25.11
C LEU A 31 -1.26 3.36 24.12
N ARG A 32 -1.06 3.08 22.83
CA ARG A 32 -0.89 4.11 21.79
C ARG A 32 -2.17 4.91 21.55
N LEU A 33 -3.33 4.25 21.59
CA LEU A 33 -4.63 4.94 21.51
C LEU A 33 -4.92 5.79 22.75
N ALA A 34 -4.55 5.29 23.95
CA ALA A 34 -4.67 6.05 25.18
C ALA A 34 -3.76 7.28 25.15
N ALA A 35 -2.50 7.13 24.73
CA ALA A 35 -1.57 8.25 24.55
C ALA A 35 -2.08 9.26 23.52
N ALA A 36 -2.65 8.79 22.40
CA ALA A 36 -3.28 9.64 21.40
C ALA A 36 -4.45 10.46 21.98
N ARG A 37 -5.30 9.83 22.81
CA ARG A 37 -6.41 10.48 23.50
C ARG A 37 -5.93 11.49 24.54
N GLU A 38 -4.90 11.15 25.31
CA GLU A 38 -4.27 12.05 26.29
C GLU A 38 -3.59 13.26 25.61
N ALA A 39 -3.08 13.06 24.40
CA ALA A 39 -2.54 14.14 23.60
C ALA A 39 -3.63 15.10 23.08
N GLY A 40 -4.93 14.79 23.28
CA GLY A 40 -6.05 15.63 22.87
C GLY A 40 -6.33 15.55 21.37
N LEU A 41 -6.16 14.37 20.77
CA LEU A 41 -6.65 14.12 19.41
C LEU A 41 -8.17 13.96 19.42
N GLU A 42 -8.83 14.52 18.42
CA GLU A 42 -10.27 14.43 18.26
C GLU A 42 -10.71 13.01 17.85
N THR A 43 -12.00 12.71 17.95
CA THR A 43 -12.52 11.34 17.68
C THR A 43 -12.22 10.88 16.24
N GLU A 44 -12.26 11.79 15.27
CA GLU A 44 -11.93 11.48 13.88
C GLU A 44 -10.44 11.17 13.72
N GLU A 45 -9.57 11.97 14.30
CA GLU A 45 -8.11 11.77 14.27
C GLU A 45 -7.71 10.48 15.02
N LEU A 46 -8.41 10.14 16.10
CA LEU A 46 -8.22 8.88 16.83
C LEU A 46 -8.59 7.66 15.96
N ASN A 47 -9.64 7.75 15.15
CA ASN A 47 -10.02 6.68 14.22
C ASN A 47 -8.97 6.51 13.11
N GLU A 48 -8.39 7.60 12.62
CA GLU A 48 -7.29 7.55 11.64
C GLU A 48 -6.05 6.89 12.24
N VAL A 49 -5.69 7.27 13.47
CA VAL A 49 -4.58 6.64 14.21
C VAL A 49 -4.82 5.15 14.44
N GLU A 50 -6.04 4.77 14.83
CA GLU A 50 -6.40 3.35 15.03
C GLU A 50 -6.26 2.56 13.72
N LEU A 51 -6.76 3.11 12.61
CA LEU A 51 -6.64 2.51 11.28
C LEU A 51 -5.19 2.36 10.85
N ASP A 52 -4.35 3.37 11.10
CA ASP A 52 -2.92 3.33 10.80
C ASP A 52 -2.20 2.25 11.60
N LEU A 53 -2.49 2.14 12.91
CA LEU A 53 -1.92 1.10 13.77
C LEU A 53 -2.34 -0.32 13.33
N PHE A 54 -3.58 -0.51 12.90
CA PHE A 54 -4.03 -1.77 12.32
C PHE A 54 -3.34 -2.04 10.98
N THR A 55 -3.22 -1.03 10.13
CA THR A 55 -2.56 -1.15 8.82
C THR A 55 -1.09 -1.52 8.98
N GLU A 56 -0.37 -0.89 9.91
CA GLU A 56 1.01 -1.25 10.25
C GLU A 56 1.10 -2.70 10.77
N GLY A 57 0.17 -3.10 11.64
CA GLY A 57 0.09 -4.47 12.15
C GLY A 57 -0.09 -5.53 11.06
N PHE A 58 -1.07 -5.34 10.17
CA PHE A 58 -1.29 -6.28 9.06
C PHE A 58 -0.16 -6.25 8.04
N LYS A 59 0.48 -5.09 7.81
CA LYS A 59 1.66 -4.98 6.95
C LYS A 59 2.82 -5.82 7.48
N ALA A 60 3.05 -5.82 8.80
CA ALA A 60 4.06 -6.67 9.43
C ALA A 60 3.78 -8.17 9.28
N GLY A 61 2.51 -8.55 9.11
CA GLY A 61 2.04 -9.91 8.85
C GLY A 61 1.96 -10.32 7.39
N MET A 62 2.28 -9.42 6.46
CA MET A 62 2.11 -9.62 5.03
C MET A 62 3.41 -10.06 4.37
N VAL A 63 3.32 -11.09 3.53
CA VAL A 63 4.38 -11.52 2.61
C VAL A 63 3.92 -11.19 1.21
N LEU A 64 4.64 -10.28 0.54
CA LEU A 64 4.29 -9.84 -0.81
C LEU A 64 4.67 -10.86 -1.89
N ASP A 65 5.54 -11.81 -1.60
CA ASP A 65 6.08 -12.79 -2.54
C ASP A 65 6.49 -14.05 -1.79
N ASP A 66 5.53 -14.97 -1.64
CA ASP A 66 5.73 -16.23 -0.94
C ASP A 66 6.63 -17.18 -1.79
N PRO A 67 7.64 -17.82 -1.21
CA PRO A 67 8.60 -18.62 -1.96
C PRO A 67 7.99 -19.88 -2.60
N ASP A 68 6.88 -20.40 -2.07
CA ASP A 68 6.33 -21.67 -2.49
C ASP A 68 5.48 -21.55 -3.76
N ASP A 69 4.61 -20.54 -3.81
CA ASP A 69 3.63 -20.35 -4.88
C ASP A 69 3.58 -18.91 -5.45
N ARG A 70 4.51 -18.05 -5.03
CA ARG A 70 4.58 -16.64 -5.43
C ARG A 70 3.27 -15.91 -5.13
N ALA A 71 2.48 -16.35 -4.15
CA ALA A 71 1.26 -15.66 -3.71
C ALA A 71 1.58 -14.41 -2.88
N ILE A 72 0.59 -13.54 -2.72
CA ILE A 72 0.56 -12.58 -1.61
C ILE A 72 -0.11 -13.28 -0.44
N VAL A 73 0.56 -13.31 0.71
CA VAL A 73 0.05 -13.95 1.92
C VAL A 73 -0.18 -12.89 2.99
N LEU A 74 -1.39 -12.85 3.52
CA LEU A 74 -1.78 -11.97 4.61
C LEU A 74 -2.16 -12.83 5.81
N ARG A 75 -1.57 -12.53 6.96
CA ARG A 75 -1.79 -13.29 8.18
C ARG A 75 -2.38 -12.39 9.25
N GLY A 76 -3.16 -12.99 10.13
CA GLY A 76 -3.68 -12.32 11.31
C GLY A 76 -4.42 -13.29 12.22
N ARG A 77 -5.15 -12.73 13.17
CA ARG A 77 -5.99 -13.48 14.11
C ARG A 77 -7.44 -13.15 13.86
N THR A 78 -8.31 -14.12 14.08
CA THR A 78 -9.74 -13.92 13.97
C THR A 78 -10.50 -14.88 14.86
N VAL A 79 -11.64 -14.42 15.35
CA VAL A 79 -12.63 -15.26 16.04
C VAL A 79 -13.65 -15.87 15.08
N LEU A 80 -13.61 -15.48 13.80
CA LEU A 80 -14.54 -15.93 12.78
C LEU A 80 -14.18 -17.31 12.25
N ARG A 81 -15.21 -18.07 11.86
CA ARG A 81 -15.02 -19.29 11.06
C ARG A 81 -14.72 -18.93 9.61
N GLU A 82 -14.11 -19.86 8.88
CA GLU A 82 -13.68 -19.64 7.48
C GLU A 82 -14.82 -19.15 6.58
N ASN A 83 -16.02 -19.76 6.70
CA ASN A 83 -17.21 -19.34 5.97
C ASN A 83 -17.70 -17.93 6.32
N GLN A 84 -17.50 -17.48 7.56
CA GLN A 84 -17.91 -16.14 8.00
C GLN A 84 -16.91 -15.09 7.52
N MET A 85 -15.62 -15.37 7.70
CA MET A 85 -14.54 -14.52 7.21
C MET A 85 -14.58 -14.38 5.69
N GLY A 86 -14.83 -15.48 4.96
CA GLY A 86 -15.03 -15.43 3.51
C GLY A 86 -16.22 -14.57 3.09
N LYS A 87 -17.33 -14.57 3.85
CA LYS A 87 -18.46 -13.67 3.60
C LYS A 87 -18.11 -12.21 3.87
N ALA A 88 -17.40 -11.93 4.96
CA ALA A 88 -16.97 -10.58 5.34
C ALA A 88 -15.99 -9.97 4.32
N LEU A 89 -15.08 -10.78 3.77
CA LEU A 89 -14.07 -10.34 2.79
C LEU A 89 -14.59 -10.28 1.35
N ARG A 90 -15.73 -10.92 1.03
CA ARG A 90 -16.27 -10.96 -0.33
C ARG A 90 -16.49 -9.57 -0.96
N PRO A 91 -17.03 -8.55 -0.26
CA PRO A 91 -17.14 -7.20 -0.79
C PRO A 91 -15.77 -6.61 -1.12
N THR A 92 -14.77 -6.84 -0.27
CA THR A 92 -13.38 -6.41 -0.46
C THR A 92 -12.78 -7.03 -1.73
N PHE A 93 -12.88 -8.35 -1.90
CA PHE A 93 -12.37 -9.00 -3.11
C PHE A 93 -13.05 -8.51 -4.37
N LYS A 94 -14.37 -8.31 -4.33
CA LYS A 94 -15.12 -7.73 -5.45
C LYS A 94 -14.64 -6.32 -5.80
N PHE A 95 -14.40 -5.47 -4.79
CA PHE A 95 -13.89 -4.11 -4.98
C PHE A 95 -12.49 -4.11 -5.58
N LEU A 96 -11.63 -5.02 -5.14
CA LEU A 96 -10.25 -5.16 -5.62
C LEU A 96 -10.16 -5.86 -6.99
N GLY A 97 -11.28 -6.36 -7.52
CA GLY A 97 -11.31 -7.13 -8.77
C GLY A 97 -10.62 -8.49 -8.66
N VAL A 98 -10.54 -9.04 -7.44
CA VAL A 98 -9.94 -10.34 -7.14
C VAL A 98 -11.01 -11.43 -7.27
N PRO A 99 -10.86 -12.39 -8.19
CA PRO A 99 -11.79 -13.53 -8.31
C PRO A 99 -11.71 -14.44 -7.07
N ASN A 100 -12.84 -14.98 -6.63
CA ASN A 100 -12.90 -15.83 -5.42
C ASN A 100 -12.12 -17.15 -5.58
N ASP A 101 -11.98 -17.66 -6.81
CA ASP A 101 -11.19 -18.87 -7.12
C ASP A 101 -9.68 -18.64 -7.02
N GLN A 102 -9.25 -17.38 -6.99
CA GLN A 102 -7.84 -16.98 -6.86
C GLN A 102 -7.46 -16.59 -5.43
N VAL A 103 -8.37 -16.85 -4.48
CA VAL A 103 -8.20 -16.56 -3.07
C VAL A 103 -8.36 -17.86 -2.28
N ALA A 104 -7.34 -18.19 -1.49
CA ALA A 104 -7.42 -19.27 -0.51
C ALA A 104 -7.42 -18.66 0.89
N LEU A 105 -8.44 -18.96 1.68
CA LEU A 105 -8.53 -18.59 3.09
C LEU A 105 -8.37 -19.84 3.92
N ARG A 106 -7.50 -19.81 4.92
CA ARG A 106 -7.35 -20.89 5.92
C ARG A 106 -7.44 -20.28 7.30
N ILE A 107 -8.14 -20.95 8.21
CA ILE A 107 -8.20 -20.55 9.62
C ILE A 107 -7.80 -21.74 10.47
N PHE A 108 -6.79 -21.55 11.32
CA PHE A 108 -6.28 -22.57 12.23
C PHE A 108 -5.97 -21.93 13.58
N ASP A 109 -6.52 -22.48 14.65
CA ASP A 109 -6.27 -22.05 16.04
C ASP A 109 -6.45 -20.54 16.29
N GLY A 110 -7.51 -19.95 15.69
CA GLY A 110 -7.78 -18.51 15.80
C GLY A 110 -6.82 -17.61 15.01
N GLU A 111 -5.91 -18.18 14.24
CA GLU A 111 -5.11 -17.49 13.22
C GLU A 111 -5.74 -17.70 11.84
N PHE A 112 -5.71 -16.69 10.98
CA PHE A 112 -6.09 -16.82 9.58
C PHE A 112 -4.90 -16.54 8.66
N GLU A 113 -4.90 -17.25 7.54
CA GLU A 113 -4.02 -17.02 6.42
C GLU A 113 -4.86 -16.81 5.17
N LEU A 114 -4.70 -15.65 4.56
CA LEU A 114 -5.32 -15.27 3.31
C LEU A 114 -4.24 -15.26 2.23
N ARG A 115 -4.34 -16.18 1.26
CA ARG A 115 -3.45 -16.25 0.11
C ARG A 115 -4.17 -15.74 -1.13
N VAL A 116 -3.51 -14.85 -1.87
CA VAL A 116 -3.96 -14.35 -3.17
C VAL A 116 -2.97 -14.81 -4.24
N SER A 117 -3.48 -15.48 -5.27
CA SER A 117 -2.64 -16.11 -6.28
C SER A 117 -1.73 -15.12 -7.01
N GLN A 118 -0.60 -15.64 -7.51
CA GLN A 118 0.35 -14.87 -8.32
C GLN A 118 -0.32 -14.19 -9.51
N ASN A 119 -1.20 -14.90 -10.22
CA ASN A 119 -1.87 -14.39 -11.42
C ASN A 119 -2.62 -13.08 -11.16
N VAL A 120 -3.31 -12.99 -10.03
CA VAL A 120 -4.05 -11.76 -9.67
C VAL A 120 -3.11 -10.69 -9.13
N ALA A 121 -2.11 -11.08 -8.36
CA ALA A 121 -1.10 -10.16 -7.83
C ALA A 121 -0.31 -9.46 -8.94
N GLU A 122 -0.02 -10.14 -10.04
CA GLU A 122 0.65 -9.59 -11.23
C GLU A 122 -0.32 -8.84 -12.16
N ALA A 123 -1.57 -9.31 -12.27
CA ALA A 123 -2.59 -8.64 -13.07
C ALA A 123 -3.15 -7.37 -12.42
N ALA A 124 -2.97 -7.19 -11.11
CA ALA A 124 -3.28 -5.93 -10.44
C ALA A 124 -2.54 -4.80 -11.17
N LYS A 125 -3.27 -3.79 -11.66
CA LYS A 125 -2.81 -2.80 -12.63
C LYS A 125 -2.26 -1.51 -11.97
N PRO A 126 -0.94 -1.40 -11.70
CA PRO A 126 -0.29 -0.10 -11.58
C PRO A 126 0.54 0.24 -12.82
N ALA A 127 1.10 -0.77 -13.51
CA ALA A 127 1.97 -0.54 -14.65
C ALA A 127 1.25 0.10 -15.85
N LEU A 128 -0.04 -0.17 -16.04
CA LEU A 128 -0.76 0.24 -17.25
C LEU A 128 -1.08 1.75 -17.26
N ASP A 129 -1.39 2.35 -16.11
CA ASP A 129 -1.71 3.78 -16.03
C ASP A 129 -0.45 4.66 -16.02
N SER A 130 0.59 4.26 -15.29
CA SER A 130 1.90 4.94 -15.33
C SER A 130 2.55 4.83 -16.71
N ALA A 131 2.51 3.66 -17.35
CA ALA A 131 3.01 3.50 -18.72
C ALA A 131 2.20 4.32 -19.72
N ARG A 132 0.88 4.41 -19.57
CA ARG A 132 0.02 5.22 -20.43
C ARG A 132 0.32 6.72 -20.28
N LEU A 133 0.58 7.19 -19.07
CA LEU A 133 0.97 8.58 -18.81
C LEU A 133 2.35 8.89 -19.40
N VAL A 134 3.33 8.01 -19.21
CA VAL A 134 4.67 8.13 -19.79
C VAL A 134 4.61 8.11 -21.32
N LEU A 135 3.80 7.22 -21.90
CA LEU A 135 3.60 7.16 -23.35
C LEU A 135 2.97 8.46 -23.88
N LYS A 136 1.95 9.00 -23.20
CA LYS A 136 1.36 10.31 -23.55
C LYS A 136 2.39 11.44 -23.45
N LEU A 137 3.24 11.43 -22.42
CA LEU A 137 4.32 12.40 -22.24
C LEU A 137 5.34 12.33 -23.39
N TRP A 138 5.79 11.11 -23.75
CA TRP A 138 6.75 10.90 -24.83
C TRP A 138 6.17 11.28 -26.19
N ILE A 139 4.92 10.93 -26.47
CA ILE A 139 4.25 11.33 -27.71
C ILE A 139 4.08 12.86 -27.76
N GLY A 140 3.64 13.47 -26.65
CA GLY A 140 3.44 14.92 -26.56
C GLY A 140 4.74 15.71 -26.74
N LEU A 141 5.78 15.42 -25.95
CA LEU A 141 7.07 16.08 -26.08
C LEU A 141 7.79 15.73 -27.39
N GLY A 142 7.61 14.50 -27.89
CA GLY A 142 8.18 14.09 -29.17
C GLY A 142 7.61 14.88 -30.34
N LEU A 143 6.29 15.10 -30.37
CA LEU A 143 5.63 15.93 -31.37
C LEU A 143 6.05 17.40 -31.26
N VAL A 144 6.12 17.96 -30.05
CA VAL A 144 6.56 19.35 -29.83
C VAL A 144 8.03 19.53 -30.24
N GLY A 145 8.90 18.58 -29.90
CA GLY A 145 10.31 18.58 -30.33
C GLY A 145 10.46 18.48 -31.85
N MET A 146 9.62 17.65 -32.51
CA MET A 146 9.60 17.52 -33.97
C MET A 146 9.11 18.80 -34.64
N LEU A 147 8.09 19.46 -34.09
CA LEU A 147 7.60 20.77 -34.56
C LEU A 147 8.68 21.86 -34.41
N ALA A 148 9.39 21.89 -33.28
CA ALA A 148 10.47 22.83 -33.03
C ALA A 148 11.66 22.63 -34.01
N TRP A 149 11.97 21.38 -34.35
CA TRP A 149 12.96 21.05 -35.36
C TRP A 149 12.52 21.50 -36.77
N TYR A 150 11.30 21.14 -37.16
CA TYR A 150 10.82 21.32 -38.54
C TYR A 150 10.50 22.78 -38.89
N TRP A 151 9.88 23.53 -37.98
CA TRP A 151 9.44 24.92 -38.25
C TRP A 151 10.45 25.99 -37.87
N PHE A 152 11.32 25.72 -36.89
CA PHE A 152 12.21 26.73 -36.34
C PHE A 152 13.71 26.38 -36.48
N SER A 153 14.04 25.21 -37.03
CA SER A 153 15.42 24.70 -37.17
C SER A 153 16.21 24.67 -35.85
N LEU A 154 15.53 24.61 -34.71
CA LEU A 154 16.12 24.63 -33.38
C LEU A 154 16.51 23.21 -32.93
N ALA A 155 17.54 22.64 -33.55
CA ALA A 155 18.00 21.27 -33.30
C ALA A 155 18.37 21.02 -31.81
N TRP A 156 18.95 22.01 -31.15
CA TRP A 156 19.33 21.92 -29.73
C TRP A 156 18.12 21.84 -28.79
N LEU A 157 17.03 22.52 -29.13
CA LEU A 157 15.80 22.53 -28.32
C LEU A 157 15.05 21.20 -28.45
N ALA A 158 15.03 20.64 -29.65
CA ALA A 158 14.49 19.30 -29.90
C ALA A 158 15.26 18.23 -29.11
N ALA A 159 16.59 18.31 -29.07
CA ALA A 159 17.44 17.40 -28.29
C ALA A 159 17.16 17.49 -26.78
N LEU A 160 16.99 18.71 -26.24
CA LEU A 160 16.64 18.91 -24.83
C LEU A 160 15.24 18.38 -24.50
N LEU A 161 14.26 18.60 -25.37
CA LEU A 161 12.89 18.12 -25.17
C LEU A 161 12.83 16.58 -25.20
N TRP A 162 13.52 15.95 -26.15
CA TRP A 162 13.60 14.49 -26.23
C TRP A 162 14.41 13.87 -25.09
N GLY A 163 15.57 14.44 -24.76
CA GLY A 163 16.41 13.97 -23.66
C GLY A 163 15.71 14.12 -22.32
N GLY A 164 15.08 15.27 -22.06
CA GLY A 164 14.29 15.52 -20.86
C GLY A 164 13.07 14.62 -20.75
N ALA A 165 12.35 14.38 -21.85
CA ALA A 165 11.21 13.46 -21.87
C ALA A 165 11.63 12.02 -21.58
N LEU A 166 12.76 11.55 -22.11
CA LEU A 166 13.26 10.20 -21.88
C LEU A 166 13.71 10.00 -20.43
N VAL A 167 14.50 10.93 -19.89
CA VAL A 167 14.97 10.87 -18.50
C VAL A 167 13.80 11.01 -17.53
N GLY A 168 12.91 11.97 -17.76
CA GLY A 168 11.71 12.18 -16.96
C GLY A 168 10.75 10.99 -17.03
N GLY A 169 10.52 10.43 -18.21
CA GLY A 169 9.70 9.23 -18.38
C GLY A 169 10.31 7.99 -17.72
N GLY A 170 11.62 7.80 -17.83
CA GLY A 170 12.35 6.73 -17.13
C GLY A 170 12.29 6.88 -15.61
N TYR A 171 12.39 8.11 -15.10
CA TYR A 171 12.23 8.39 -13.68
C TYR A 171 10.80 8.12 -13.19
N VAL A 172 9.79 8.54 -13.96
CA VAL A 172 8.38 8.26 -13.66
C VAL A 172 8.08 6.76 -13.74
N LEU A 173 8.67 6.02 -14.68
CA LEU A 173 8.56 4.56 -14.72
C LEU A 173 9.22 3.92 -13.50
N ARG A 174 10.37 4.43 -13.06
CA ARG A 174 11.05 3.94 -11.85
C ARG A 174 10.25 4.21 -10.58
N GLN A 175 9.57 5.35 -10.49
CA GLN A 175 8.69 5.68 -9.36
C GLN A 175 7.32 4.97 -9.44
N GLY A 176 6.79 4.78 -10.65
CA GLY A 176 5.54 4.08 -10.94
C GLY A 176 5.67 2.56 -10.96
N ALA A 177 6.89 2.03 -10.89
CA ALA A 177 7.18 0.61 -10.70
C ALA A 177 6.88 0.11 -9.27
N VAL A 178 5.89 0.71 -8.59
CA VAL A 178 5.21 0.02 -7.49
C VAL A 178 4.55 -1.19 -8.13
N SER A 179 5.08 -2.38 -7.87
CA SER A 179 4.59 -3.61 -8.48
C SER A 179 3.09 -3.77 -8.23
N GLY A 180 2.36 -4.38 -9.18
CA GLY A 180 0.94 -4.75 -8.99
C GLY A 180 0.68 -5.43 -7.67
N ARG A 181 1.66 -6.24 -7.27
CA ARG A 181 1.70 -6.95 -6.00
C ARG A 181 1.72 -6.02 -4.79
N ALA A 182 2.60 -5.01 -4.78
CA ALA A 182 2.69 -4.07 -3.66
C ALA A 182 1.43 -3.22 -3.52
N LEU A 183 0.83 -2.80 -4.64
CA LEU A 183 -0.41 -2.03 -4.62
C LEU A 183 -1.62 -2.88 -4.20
N LEU A 184 -1.73 -4.11 -4.69
CA LEU A 184 -2.78 -5.03 -4.26
C LEU A 184 -2.61 -5.39 -2.77
N GLY A 185 -1.38 -5.67 -2.35
CA GLY A 185 -1.03 -5.92 -0.95
C GLY A 185 -1.42 -4.75 -0.05
N ALA A 186 -1.02 -3.52 -0.41
CA ALA A 186 -1.39 -2.32 0.35
C ALA A 186 -2.92 -2.16 0.49
N ARG A 187 -3.67 -2.37 -0.60
CA ARG A 187 -5.14 -2.27 -0.57
C ARG A 187 -5.78 -3.38 0.28
N LEU A 188 -5.25 -4.59 0.23
CA LEU A 188 -5.70 -5.70 1.07
C LEU A 188 -5.43 -5.41 2.56
N THR A 189 -4.23 -4.93 2.88
CA THR A 189 -3.85 -4.54 4.25
C THR A 189 -4.78 -3.48 4.80
N VAL A 190 -5.04 -2.41 4.02
CA VAL A 190 -5.97 -1.34 4.43
C VAL A 190 -7.39 -1.88 4.60
N ALA A 191 -7.86 -2.72 3.68
CA ALA A 191 -9.20 -3.30 3.81
C ALA A 191 -9.35 -4.21 5.05
N LEU A 192 -8.32 -4.98 5.39
CA LEU A 192 -8.30 -5.75 6.64
C LEU A 192 -8.24 -4.85 7.87
N ALA A 193 -7.48 -3.74 7.81
CA ALA A 193 -7.43 -2.76 8.89
C ALA A 193 -8.79 -2.10 9.12
N MET A 194 -9.51 -1.74 8.05
CA MET A 194 -10.87 -1.21 8.15
C MET A 194 -11.85 -2.23 8.75
N LEU A 195 -11.75 -3.51 8.35
CA LEU A 195 -12.58 -4.57 8.93
C LEU A 195 -12.25 -4.82 10.41
N ALA A 196 -10.96 -4.78 10.77
CA ALA A 196 -10.51 -4.91 12.15
C ALA A 196 -11.03 -3.76 13.01
N GLN A 197 -10.98 -2.52 12.50
CA GLN A 197 -11.49 -1.35 13.19
C GLN A 197 -13.02 -1.41 13.37
N GLN A 198 -13.77 -1.74 12.30
CA GLN A 198 -15.23 -1.72 12.31
C GLN A 198 -15.85 -2.87 13.09
N GLU A 199 -15.36 -4.09 12.87
CA GLU A 199 -15.98 -5.30 13.44
C GLU A 199 -15.26 -5.76 14.71
N LYS A 200 -13.97 -5.41 14.90
CA LYS A 200 -13.11 -5.92 16.00
C LYS A 200 -13.01 -7.45 16.06
N LEU A 201 -13.34 -8.14 14.96
CA LEU A 201 -13.33 -9.60 14.83
C LEU A 201 -12.06 -10.14 14.19
N ILE A 202 -11.23 -9.25 13.67
CA ILE A 202 -9.96 -9.56 13.00
C ILE A 202 -8.89 -8.70 13.66
N LEU A 203 -7.75 -9.28 13.96
CA LEU A 203 -6.62 -8.61 14.58
C LEU A 203 -5.34 -8.91 13.78
N PRO A 204 -4.34 -8.03 13.84
CA PRO A 204 -3.03 -8.33 13.30
C PRO A 204 -2.36 -9.53 14.00
N PRO A 205 -1.36 -10.14 13.35
CA PRO A 205 -0.67 -11.30 13.91
C PRO A 205 0.19 -10.89 15.10
N SER A 206 0.14 -11.71 16.16
CA SER A 206 0.90 -11.49 17.40
C SER A 206 2.31 -12.07 17.38
N ARG A 207 2.64 -12.86 16.36
CA ARG A 207 3.96 -13.46 16.14
C ARG A 207 4.33 -13.31 14.67
N GLN A 208 5.58 -12.95 14.40
CA GLN A 208 6.18 -13.27 13.11
C GLN A 208 6.52 -14.75 13.16
N ARG A 209 5.78 -15.59 12.42
CA ARG A 209 6.23 -16.97 12.22
C ARG A 209 7.54 -16.86 11.43
N PRO A 210 8.66 -17.42 11.92
CA PRO A 210 9.86 -17.52 11.08
C PRO A 210 9.47 -18.24 9.79
N ALA A 211 10.03 -17.80 8.65
CA ALA A 211 9.92 -18.55 7.41
C ALA A 211 10.27 -20.00 7.74
N GLU A 212 9.31 -20.92 7.60
CA GLU A 212 9.58 -22.34 7.80
C GLU A 212 10.71 -22.68 6.84
N ALA A 213 11.86 -23.03 7.41
CA ALA A 213 12.94 -23.61 6.64
C ALA A 213 12.42 -24.94 6.06
N PRO A 214 12.69 -25.20 4.76
CA PRO A 214 12.21 -26.40 4.08
C PRO A 214 12.69 -27.70 4.74
#